data_AF-A0AAJ5VUU7-F1
#
_entry.id   AF-A0AAJ5VUU7-F1
#
_cell.length_a   1.000
_cell.length_b   1.000
_cell.length_c   1.000
_cell.angle_alpha   90.00
_cell.angle_beta   90.00
_cell.angle_gamma   90.00
#
_symmetry.space_group_name_H-M   'P 1'
#
loop_
_entity.id
_entity.type
_entity.pdbx_description
1 polymer ?
#
loop_
_entity_poly.entity_id
_entity_poly.type
_entity_poly.pdbx_seq_one_letter_code
_entity_poly.pdbx_strand_id
1 'polypeptide(L)' 'MRLKPPVSFEEAYNYLSQNAVLVWGDASAARMEPQLQSIAKAMAVVGALDIPDEVEPLFGENIDIDLEALS' A
#
# COMPACT_ATOMS: atom_id res chain seq x y z
N MET A 1 16.81 7.81 -0.47
CA MET A 1 16.32 7.18 0.78
C MET A 1 16.10 5.71 0.43
N ARG A 2 16.81 4.73 1.04
CA ARG A 2 16.71 3.32 0.58
C ARG A 2 15.29 2.81 0.83
N LEU A 3 14.54 2.57 -0.25
CA LEU A 3 13.21 1.96 -0.15
C LEU A 3 13.38 0.60 0.55
N LYS A 4 12.58 0.36 1.60
CA LYS A 4 12.59 -0.92 2.32
C LYS A 4 12.29 -2.05 1.32
N PRO A 5 12.77 -3.29 1.58
CA PRO A 5 12.44 -4.42 0.73
C PRO A 5 10.91 -4.54 0.54
N PRO A 6 10.46 -5.07 -0.61
CA PRO A 6 9.04 -5.27 -0.88
C PRO A 6 8.37 -6.01 0.28
N VAL A 7 7.24 -5.51 0.75
CA VAL A 7 6.45 -6.19 1.78
C VAL A 7 5.70 -7.33 1.13
N SER A 8 5.83 -8.54 1.67
CA SER A 8 5.07 -9.69 1.17
C SER A 8 3.57 -9.55 1.48
N PHE A 9 2.73 -10.29 0.75
CA PHE A 9 1.30 -10.36 1.06
C PHE A 9 1.05 -10.78 2.51
N GLU A 10 1.78 -11.79 3.00
CA GLU A 10 1.62 -12.36 4.35
C GLU A 10 1.96 -11.34 5.43
N GLU A 11 3.08 -10.61 5.27
CA GLU A 11 3.47 -9.54 6.20
C GLU A 11 2.45 -8.40 6.20
N ALA A 12 2.02 -7.95 5.01
CA ALA A 12 1.03 -6.88 4.90
C ALA A 12 -0.31 -7.29 5.52
N TYR A 13 -0.79 -8.51 5.22
CA TYR A 13 -2.04 -9.02 5.76
C TYR A 13 -1.99 -9.19 7.28
N ASN A 14 -0.91 -9.77 7.82
CA ASN A 14 -0.73 -9.94 9.26
C ASN A 14 -0.70 -8.59 9.99
N TYR A 15 -0.01 -7.60 9.42
CA TYR A 15 0.00 -6.25 9.97
C TYR A 15 -1.40 -5.63 9.97
N LEU A 16 -2.11 -5.70 8.84
CA LEU A 16 -3.44 -5.13 8.70
C LEU A 16 -4.47 -5.82 9.60
N SER A 17 -4.42 -7.14 9.73
CA SER A 17 -5.36 -7.91 10.57
C SER A 17 -5.13 -7.62 12.06
N GLN A 18 -3.88 -7.59 12.52
CA GLN A 18 -3.55 -7.24 13.91
C GLN A 18 -4.02 -5.81 14.27
N ASN A 19 -3.78 -4.84 13.38
CA ASN A 19 -4.24 -3.48 13.59
C ASN A 19 -5.77 -3.37 13.53
N ALA A 20 -6.42 -4.12 12.63
CA ALA A 20 -7.86 -4.11 12.54
C ALA A 20 -8.53 -4.66 13.80
N VAL A 21 -7.97 -5.74 14.38
CA VAL A 21 -8.42 -6.28 15.66
C VAL A 21 -8.18 -5.28 16.78
N LEU A 22 -7.00 -4.66 16.84
CA LEU A 22 -6.65 -3.69 17.88
C LEU A 22 -7.57 -2.46 17.88
N VAL A 23 -7.93 -1.96 16.70
CA VAL A 23 -8.68 -0.70 16.55
C VAL A 23 -10.19 -0.93 16.53
N TRP A 24 -10.68 -1.99 15.89
CA TRP A 24 -12.11 -2.20 15.63
C TRP A 24 -12.70 -3.47 16.27
N GLY A 25 -11.86 -4.29 16.91
CA GLY A 25 -12.24 -5.55 17.56
C GLY A 25 -12.44 -6.71 16.59
N ASP A 26 -12.43 -7.93 17.14
CA ASP A 26 -12.42 -9.19 16.36
C ASP A 26 -13.60 -9.31 15.40
N ALA A 27 -14.81 -8.99 15.86
CA ALA A 27 -16.01 -9.13 15.04
C ALA A 27 -16.00 -8.21 13.81
N SER A 28 -15.44 -7.00 13.95
CA SER A 28 -15.34 -6.05 12.82
C SER A 28 -14.20 -6.43 11.89
N ALA A 29 -13.04 -6.82 12.43
CA ALA A 29 -11.92 -7.32 11.65
C ALA A 29 -12.31 -8.52 10.78
N ALA A 30 -13.02 -9.50 11.35
CA ALA A 30 -13.48 -10.68 10.63
C ALA A 30 -14.43 -10.36 9.46
N ARG A 31 -15.30 -9.35 9.59
CA ARG A 31 -16.18 -8.91 8.49
C ARG A 31 -15.43 -8.22 7.35
N MET A 32 -14.27 -7.65 7.63
CA MET A 32 -13.44 -6.93 6.66
C MET A 32 -12.34 -7.80 6.06
N GLU A 33 -12.28 -9.08 6.41
CA GLU A 33 -11.26 -10.02 5.98
C GLU A 33 -10.99 -9.96 4.45
N PRO A 34 -12.01 -9.98 3.57
CA PRO A 34 -11.76 -9.85 2.12
C PRO A 34 -11.09 -8.53 1.72
N GLN A 35 -11.45 -7.42 2.38
CA GLN A 35 -10.90 -6.10 2.13
C GLN A 35 -9.44 -6.03 2.61
N LEU A 36 -9.14 -6.57 3.80
CA LEU A 36 -7.78 -6.62 4.34
C LEU A 36 -6.85 -7.43 3.42
N GLN A 37 -7.33 -8.58 2.92
CA GLN A 37 -6.59 -9.37 1.93
C GLN A 37 -6.38 -8.61 0.61
N SER A 38 -7.40 -7.89 0.14
CA SER A 38 -7.30 -7.11 -1.10
C SER A 38 -6.28 -5.97 -0.98
N ILE A 39 -6.29 -5.26 0.16
CA ILE A 39 -5.31 -4.21 0.46
C ILE A 39 -3.90 -4.81 0.57
N ALA A 40 -3.73 -5.94 1.27
CA ALA A 40 -2.44 -6.61 1.39
C ALA A 40 -1.85 -7.01 0.03
N LYS A 41 -2.69 -7.50 -0.89
CA LYS A 41 -2.27 -7.79 -2.27
C LYS A 41 -1.81 -6.53 -3.00
N ALA A 42 -2.55 -5.43 -2.88
CA ALA A 42 -2.17 -4.16 -3.48
C ALA A 42 -0.83 -3.63 -2.93
N MET A 43 -0.62 -3.72 -1.61
CA MET A 43 0.64 -3.35 -0.96
C MET A 43 1.81 -4.18 -1.48
N ALA A 44 1.63 -5.50 -1.64
CA ALA A 44 2.68 -6.36 -2.17
C ALA A 44 3.03 -6.03 -3.64
N VAL A 45 2.02 -5.74 -4.46
CA VAL A 45 2.22 -5.33 -5.87
C VAL A 45 2.96 -3.99 -5.95
N VAL A 46 2.51 -2.97 -5.21
CA VAL A 46 3.13 -1.63 -5.23
C VAL A 46 4.54 -1.68 -4.64
N GLY A 47 4.76 -2.42 -3.57
CA GLY A 47 6.07 -2.57 -2.95
C GLY A 47 7.09 -3.32 -3.80
N ALA A 48 6.65 -4.09 -4.79
CA ALA A 48 7.50 -4.80 -5.74
C ALA A 48 7.87 -3.96 -6.98
N LEU A 49 7.34 -2.74 -7.10
CA LEU A 49 7.70 -1.85 -8.20
C LEU A 49 9.16 -1.41 -8.04
N ASP A 50 9.92 -1.53 -9.13
CA ASP A 50 11.29 -1.04 -9.22
C ASP A 50 11.26 0.48 -9.46
N ILE A 51 11.14 1.23 -8.37
CA ILE A 51 11.14 2.70 -8.39
C ILE A 51 12.59 3.17 -8.24
N PRO A 52 13.13 3.94 -9.21
CA PRO A 52 14.48 4.46 -9.10
C PRO A 52 14.66 5.31 -7.83
N ASP A 53 15.79 5.14 -7.15
CA ASP A 53 16.10 5.83 -5.88
C ASP A 53 16.17 7.37 -6.05
N GLU A 54 16.35 7.85 -7.29
CA GLU A 54 16.39 9.27 -7.64
C GLU A 54 14.99 9.91 -7.77
N VAL A 55 13.92 9.10 -7.76
CA VAL A 55 12.54 9.61 -7.80
C VAL A 55 12.14 10.07 -6.40
N GLU A 56 12.02 11.39 -6.23
CA GLU A 56 11.48 11.97 -5.01
C GLU A 56 9.97 11.65 -4.90
N PRO A 57 9.50 11.18 -3.73
CA PRO A 57 8.07 10.98 -3.52
C PRO A 57 7.35 12.33 -3.50
N LEU A 58 6.29 12.44 -4.29
CA LEU A 58 5.44 13.63 -4.31
C LEU A 58 4.56 13.67 -3.07
N PHE A 59 4.66 14.74 -2.28
CA PHE A 59 3.81 14.97 -1.11
C PHE A 59 3.06 16.29 -1.25
N GLY A 60 1.75 16.23 -1.52
CA GLY A 60 0.85 17.38 -1.41
C GLY A 60 0.92 18.42 -2.54
N GLU A 61 1.65 18.16 -3.63
CA GLU A 61 1.63 19.01 -4.83
C GLU A 61 0.44 18.63 -5.73
N ASN A 62 -0.28 19.64 -6.24
CA ASN A 62 -1.31 19.42 -7.25
C ASN A 62 -0.65 18.85 -8.51
N ILE A 63 -1.13 17.70 -8.95
CA ILE A 63 -0.64 17.07 -10.17
C ILE A 63 -1.26 17.82 -11.35
N ASP A 64 -0.60 18.85 -11.85
CA ASP A 64 -0.82 19.34 -13.21
C ASP A 64 -0.24 18.27 -14.16
N ILE A 65 -0.98 17.18 -14.35
CA ILE A 65 -0.64 16.21 -15.39
C ILE A 65 -0.87 16.92 -16.71
N ASP A 66 0.21 17.37 -17.34
CA ASP A 66 0.16 17.84 -18.72
C ASP A 66 -0.05 16.64 -19.64
N LEU A 67 -1.32 16.32 -19.87
CA LEU A 67 -1.76 15.23 -20.73
C LEU A 67 -1.41 15.47 -22.20
N GLU A 68 -0.95 16.67 -22.59
CA GLU A 68 -0.52 16.97 -23.96
C GLU A 68 0.88 16.42 -24.27
N ALA A 69 1.70 16.10 -23.27
CA ALA A 69 3.04 15.54 -23.46
C ALA A 69 3.05 14.02 -23.73
N LEU A 70 1.89 13.36 -23.70
CA LEU A 70 1.74 11.90 -23.87
C LEU A 70 1.04 11.52 -25.21
N SER A 71 0.75 12.49 -26.08
CA SER A 71 0.23 12.28 -27.45
C SER A 71 1.32 12.45 -28.50
#